data_AF-A0A924Y6L9-F1
#
_entry.id   AF-A0A924Y6L9-F1
#
_cell.length_a   1.000
_cell.length_b   1.000
_cell.length_c   1.000
_cell.angle_alpha   90.00
_cell.angle_beta   90.00
_cell.angle_gamma   90.00
#
_symmetry.space_group_name_H-M   'P 1'
#
loop_
_entity.id
_entity.type
_entity.pdbx_description
1 polymer ?
#
loop_
_entity_poly.entity_id
_entity_poly.type
_entity_poly.pdbx_seq_one_letter_code
_entity_poly.pdbx_strand_id
1 'polypeptide(L)'
;MTRETEEELLLHTVLIAASGIVGIADTEIVAPPGWNKTQEGANAVFTPTDLQSGETYRVVIFPPRPTGGKPLPDWLTEFARADGAGSAPKLEKNNPDSVVVSRTSTGADGAVQARLYTAGGKNGNVHVVRLTMSLATKVFPRYKEATNRIIRDAVTGGQTSAVASSSTSPKATPGETTIGGKLEPGLYVGKQYTVSGSERELRREMRLYIYPNGEYRVNDGNDKDFNYNTGTIRYDAKSGKLNIDSSFNLANSRTSPDQDFCIFGSRKDGTRVIYAEDYRGYGTVKTTLIYAGATKRPAPTAEKVAKASADAEAKRYKFVTAPGKGVQAGQIAAIIHEYDVELYSMGASGMGTNITDEAYLLLKDGTVHKGLPAPVDMLDVPTSRQKEPKKWGRWRQNGGKYQVSFGGGPYKKLDATRVIPAKPGERLAGRFGTGSSSASLMGSSYSLWGVTFTRDGRFKKDNRGGSGNSIFMQTGGQPAINSTYDDNGSVTSASGADFTVMSKNRKNPNGDREGTYSVEGYTMVLRYDNGSVARMPFFYTMANKSTIWFEGNQLAFDDGKD
;
A
#
# COMPACT_ATOMS: atom_id res chain seq x y z
N MET A 1 -39.55 -40.18 53.44
CA MET A 1 -39.70 -41.55 52.92
C MET A 1 -40.40 -41.43 51.57
N THR A 2 -39.79 -41.99 50.54
CA THR A 2 -40.14 -42.02 49.11
C THR A 2 -41.62 -42.20 48.77
N ARG A 3 -42.06 -41.62 47.63
CA ARG A 3 -42.71 -42.31 46.47
C ARG A 3 -43.28 -41.26 45.49
N GLU A 4 -42.77 -41.23 44.26
CA GLU A 4 -43.34 -41.89 43.05
C GLU A 4 -44.65 -41.22 42.58
N THR A 5 -44.65 -40.65 41.36
CA THR A 5 -45.48 -41.08 40.22
C THR A 5 -45.36 -40.10 39.05
N GLU A 6 -44.70 -40.52 37.97
CA GLU A 6 -44.99 -40.14 36.58
C GLU A 6 -44.69 -41.36 35.67
N GLU A 7 -45.70 -42.22 35.51
CA GLU A 7 -45.96 -43.11 34.37
C GLU A 7 -47.48 -42.96 34.14
N GLU A 8 -48.05 -42.81 32.95
CA GLU A 8 -47.96 -43.68 31.79
C GLU A 8 -48.77 -43.02 30.64
N LEU A 9 -48.27 -42.96 29.39
CA LEU A 9 -48.94 -43.59 28.24
C LEU A 9 -48.18 -43.42 26.90
N LEU A 10 -47.79 -44.59 26.39
CA LEU A 10 -47.90 -45.06 25.00
C LEU A 10 -46.85 -44.64 23.95
N LEU A 11 -45.78 -45.44 23.98
CA LEU A 11 -44.93 -45.88 22.88
C LEU A 11 -45.74 -46.45 21.69
N HIS A 12 -45.44 -46.00 20.47
CA HIS A 12 -45.48 -46.83 19.26
C HIS A 12 -44.17 -46.64 18.50
N THR A 13 -43.49 -47.76 18.32
CA THR A 13 -42.23 -47.96 17.61
C THR A 13 -42.34 -47.58 16.13
N VAL A 14 -41.43 -46.72 15.65
CA VAL A 14 -40.96 -46.75 14.26
C VAL A 14 -39.45 -46.79 14.27
N LEU A 15 -38.91 -47.96 13.91
CA LEU A 15 -37.51 -48.16 13.53
C LEU A 15 -37.22 -47.29 12.28
N ILE A 16 -36.27 -46.36 12.36
CA ILE A 16 -35.58 -45.88 11.17
C ILE A 16 -34.09 -46.19 11.33
N ALA A 17 -33.67 -47.04 10.41
CA ALA A 17 -32.34 -47.50 10.08
C ALA A 17 -31.17 -46.61 10.53
N ALA A 18 -30.24 -47.27 11.22
CA ALA A 18 -28.84 -46.91 11.24
C ALA A 18 -28.32 -46.67 9.81
N SER A 19 -28.15 -45.40 9.44
CA SER A 19 -27.29 -45.00 8.34
C SER A 19 -26.02 -44.48 8.96
N GLY A 20 -24.94 -45.25 8.79
CA GLY A 20 -23.64 -44.95 9.35
C GLY A 20 -23.22 -43.51 9.06
N ILE A 21 -22.98 -42.75 10.12
CA ILE A 21 -22.10 -41.60 10.03
C ILE A 21 -20.73 -42.20 9.71
N VAL A 22 -20.36 -42.17 8.44
CA VAL A 22 -18.96 -42.29 8.04
C VAL A 22 -18.28 -41.11 8.72
N GLY A 23 -17.66 -41.39 9.87
CA GLY A 23 -16.73 -40.48 10.51
C GLY A 23 -15.59 -40.26 9.54
N ILE A 24 -15.66 -39.19 8.77
CA ILE A 24 -14.48 -38.64 8.12
C ILE A 24 -13.63 -38.17 9.29
N ALA A 25 -12.60 -38.94 9.62
CA ALA A 25 -11.63 -38.58 10.64
C ALA A 25 -10.96 -37.27 10.20
N ASP A 26 -11.44 -36.15 10.73
CA ASP A 26 -10.75 -34.87 10.61
C ASP A 26 -9.53 -34.99 11.53
N THR A 27 -8.34 -34.98 10.92
CA THR A 27 -7.05 -35.11 11.59
C THR A 27 -7.03 -34.33 12.91
N GLU A 28 -6.88 -35.02 14.03
CA GLU A 28 -6.97 -34.37 15.33
C GLU A 28 -5.81 -33.38 15.52
N ILE A 29 -6.10 -32.09 15.54
CA ILE A 29 -5.08 -31.05 15.73
C ILE A 29 -4.56 -31.13 17.17
N VAL A 30 -3.25 -31.38 17.29
CA VAL A 30 -2.54 -31.54 18.57
C VAL A 30 -2.16 -30.16 19.13
N ALA A 31 -2.26 -30.00 20.45
CA ALA A 31 -1.84 -28.77 21.13
C ALA A 31 -0.32 -28.55 20.96
N PRO A 32 0.13 -27.32 20.62
CA PRO A 32 1.54 -26.98 20.67
C PRO A 32 2.11 -27.12 22.10
N PRO A 33 3.44 -27.31 22.27
CA PRO A 33 4.07 -27.31 23.59
C PRO A 33 3.74 -26.03 24.37
N GLY A 34 3.39 -26.16 25.66
CA GLY A 34 2.99 -25.02 26.52
C GLY A 34 1.55 -24.53 26.30
N TRP A 35 0.71 -25.32 25.64
CA TRP A 35 -0.70 -25.00 25.43
C TRP A 35 -1.62 -26.12 25.93
N ASN A 36 -2.75 -25.71 26.50
CA ASN A 36 -3.86 -26.59 26.79
C ASN A 36 -4.80 -26.65 25.59
N LYS A 37 -5.26 -27.86 25.25
CA LYS A 37 -6.42 -28.08 24.37
C LYS A 37 -7.59 -28.54 25.21
N THR A 38 -8.68 -27.80 25.18
CA THR A 38 -9.94 -28.16 25.83
C THR A 38 -11.06 -28.22 24.80
N GLN A 39 -12.15 -28.90 25.14
CA GLN A 39 -13.35 -28.98 24.33
C GLN A 39 -14.44 -28.13 24.99
N GLU A 40 -14.99 -27.15 24.27
CA GLU A 40 -16.13 -26.36 24.71
C GLU A 40 -17.31 -26.58 23.76
N GLY A 41 -18.24 -27.46 24.16
CA GLY A 41 -19.29 -27.93 23.27
C GLY A 41 -18.70 -28.63 22.05
N ALA A 42 -19.05 -28.16 20.85
CA ALA A 42 -18.50 -28.68 19.60
C ALA A 42 -17.17 -28.03 19.17
N ASN A 43 -16.67 -27.02 19.91
CA ASN A 43 -15.48 -26.27 19.54
C ASN A 43 -14.23 -26.81 20.25
N ALA A 44 -13.12 -26.89 19.51
CA ALA A 44 -11.80 -27.13 20.10
C ALA A 44 -11.15 -25.81 20.48
N VAL A 45 -10.58 -25.74 21.68
CA VAL A 45 -10.11 -24.51 22.31
C VAL A 45 -8.66 -24.67 22.72
N PHE A 46 -7.82 -23.72 22.35
CA PHE A 46 -6.41 -23.70 22.68
C PHE A 46 -6.06 -22.45 23.50
N THR A 47 -5.39 -22.65 24.63
CA THR A 47 -4.96 -21.57 25.53
C THR A 47 -3.53 -21.80 26.03
N PRO A 48 -2.63 -20.82 25.97
CA PRO A 48 -1.28 -20.93 26.56
C PRO A 48 -1.33 -21.13 28.07
N THR A 49 -0.41 -21.92 28.61
CA THR A 49 -0.35 -22.22 30.06
C THR A 49 0.30 -21.10 30.89
N ASP A 50 1.00 -20.17 30.25
CA ASP A 50 1.85 -19.14 30.85
C ASP A 50 1.28 -17.71 30.73
N LEU A 51 -0.04 -17.57 30.55
CA LEU A 51 -0.70 -16.26 30.50
C LEU A 51 -0.52 -15.48 31.80
N GLN A 52 -0.14 -14.21 31.68
CA GLN A 52 -0.01 -13.32 32.83
C GLN A 52 -1.39 -12.75 33.24
N SER A 53 -1.50 -12.26 34.48
CA SER A 53 -2.73 -11.63 34.98
C SER A 53 -3.16 -10.45 34.08
N GLY A 54 -4.42 -10.45 33.65
CA GLY A 54 -4.99 -9.45 32.73
C GLY A 54 -4.73 -9.72 31.24
N GLU A 55 -4.07 -10.83 30.91
CA GLU A 55 -3.87 -11.23 29.52
C GLU A 55 -4.95 -12.21 29.07
N THR A 56 -5.55 -11.93 27.92
CA THR A 56 -6.39 -12.90 27.21
C THR A 56 -5.65 -13.33 25.95
N TYR A 57 -5.55 -14.64 25.74
CA TYR A 57 -5.10 -15.23 24.48
C TYR A 57 -5.75 -16.60 24.28
N ARG A 58 -6.60 -16.74 23.25
CA ARG A 58 -7.39 -17.96 23.05
C ARG A 58 -7.67 -18.20 21.58
N VAL A 59 -7.41 -19.41 21.11
CA VAL A 59 -7.71 -19.86 19.74
C VAL A 59 -8.85 -20.86 19.79
N VAL A 60 -9.85 -20.68 18.94
CA VAL A 60 -11.04 -21.53 18.86
C VAL A 60 -11.18 -22.04 17.45
N ILE A 61 -11.26 -23.35 17.30
CA ILE A 61 -11.60 -24.01 16.04
C ILE A 61 -13.06 -24.41 16.10
N PHE A 62 -13.85 -23.94 15.13
CA PHE A 62 -15.25 -24.30 15.00
C PHE A 62 -15.42 -25.54 14.11
N PRO A 63 -16.48 -26.34 14.31
CA PRO A 63 -16.83 -27.42 13.41
C PRO A 63 -16.95 -26.94 11.95
N PRO A 64 -16.56 -27.78 10.96
CA PRO A 64 -16.74 -27.47 9.55
C PRO A 64 -18.21 -27.20 9.21
N ARG A 65 -18.48 -26.21 8.36
CA ARG A 65 -19.85 -25.84 7.96
C ARG A 65 -19.96 -25.61 6.45
N PRO A 66 -21.09 -25.94 5.81
CA PRO A 66 -21.30 -25.56 4.41
C PRO A 66 -21.46 -24.04 4.26
N THR A 67 -21.01 -23.48 3.13
CA THR A 67 -21.26 -22.06 2.78
C THR A 67 -22.71 -21.79 2.40
N GLY A 68 -23.47 -22.83 2.03
CA GLY A 68 -24.83 -22.68 1.50
C GLY A 68 -24.88 -21.87 0.20
N GLY A 69 -23.80 -21.89 -0.59
CA GLY A 69 -23.70 -21.14 -1.85
C GLY A 69 -23.36 -19.64 -1.69
N LYS A 70 -23.23 -19.13 -0.46
CA LYS A 70 -22.78 -17.75 -0.22
C LYS A 70 -21.28 -17.59 -0.51
N PRO A 71 -20.84 -16.43 -1.05
CA PRO A 71 -19.41 -16.10 -1.11
C PRO A 71 -18.77 -16.14 0.28
N LEU A 72 -17.57 -16.72 0.39
CA LEU A 72 -16.87 -16.89 1.65
C LEU A 72 -16.68 -15.59 2.47
N PRO A 73 -16.41 -14.41 1.87
CA PRO A 73 -16.34 -13.13 2.59
C PRO A 73 -17.64 -12.74 3.30
N ASP A 74 -18.76 -12.89 2.61
CA ASP A 74 -20.08 -12.53 3.14
C ASP A 74 -20.50 -13.52 4.23
N TRP A 75 -20.27 -14.81 3.96
CA TRP A 75 -20.53 -15.88 4.91
C TRP A 75 -19.73 -15.69 6.21
N LEU A 76 -18.43 -15.41 6.12
CA LEU A 76 -17.58 -15.22 7.30
C LEU A 76 -17.95 -13.95 8.07
N THR A 77 -18.34 -12.88 7.36
CA THR A 77 -18.80 -11.63 7.99
C THR A 77 -20.07 -11.86 8.79
N GLU A 78 -21.00 -12.66 8.27
CA GLU A 78 -22.22 -13.07 8.97
C GLU A 78 -21.93 -14.00 10.14
N PHE A 79 -21.05 -14.99 9.95
CA PHE A 79 -20.59 -15.88 11.01
C PHE A 79 -19.97 -15.08 12.17
N ALA A 80 -19.04 -14.17 11.86
CA ALA A 80 -18.37 -13.34 12.85
C ALA A 80 -19.36 -12.43 13.59
N ARG A 81 -20.42 -11.97 12.92
CA ARG A 81 -21.50 -11.18 13.54
C ARG A 81 -22.32 -12.01 14.53
N ALA A 82 -22.63 -13.26 14.17
CA ALA A 82 -23.42 -14.18 14.98
C ALA A 82 -22.64 -14.72 16.21
N ASP A 83 -21.32 -14.77 16.14
CA ASP A 83 -20.43 -15.30 17.18
C ASP A 83 -20.22 -14.37 18.41
N GLY A 84 -21.28 -13.63 18.79
CA GLY A 84 -21.37 -12.87 20.04
C GLY A 84 -21.24 -11.34 19.91
N ALA A 85 -21.27 -10.66 21.05
CA ALA A 85 -21.23 -9.20 21.14
C ALA A 85 -19.84 -8.62 20.75
N GLY A 86 -19.85 -7.46 20.08
CA GLY A 86 -18.66 -6.75 19.62
C GLY A 86 -18.99 -5.70 18.57
N SER A 87 -17.98 -4.99 18.06
CA SER A 87 -18.11 -4.03 16.96
C SER A 87 -18.70 -4.67 15.69
N ALA A 88 -19.12 -3.88 14.70
CA ALA A 88 -19.45 -4.42 13.39
C ALA A 88 -18.25 -5.23 12.83
N PRO A 89 -18.48 -6.43 12.24
CA PRO A 89 -17.42 -7.16 11.56
C PRO A 89 -16.89 -6.38 10.36
N LYS A 90 -15.56 -6.36 10.24
CA LYS A 90 -14.84 -5.73 9.15
C LYS A 90 -14.10 -6.81 8.36
N LEU A 91 -14.33 -6.84 7.05
CA LEU A 91 -13.55 -7.67 6.15
C LEU A 91 -12.13 -7.08 6.07
N GLU A 92 -11.15 -7.83 6.57
CA GLU A 92 -9.74 -7.43 6.56
C GLU A 92 -9.02 -7.97 5.32
N LYS A 93 -9.44 -9.15 4.85
CA LYS A 93 -8.79 -9.84 3.72
C LYS A 93 -9.78 -10.73 2.97
N ASN A 94 -9.67 -10.70 1.64
CA ASN A 94 -10.43 -11.57 0.73
C ASN A 94 -9.47 -12.16 -0.32
N ASN A 95 -8.93 -13.35 -0.04
CA ASN A 95 -8.07 -14.09 -0.97
C ASN A 95 -8.76 -15.40 -1.41
N PRO A 96 -8.31 -16.01 -2.53
CA PRO A 96 -8.86 -17.27 -3.02
C PRO A 96 -8.84 -18.41 -1.99
N ASP A 97 -7.78 -18.48 -1.17
CA ASP A 97 -7.56 -19.60 -0.24
C ASP A 97 -8.00 -19.31 1.20
N SER A 98 -8.20 -18.03 1.55
CA SER A 98 -8.52 -17.63 2.92
C SER A 98 -9.18 -16.26 2.99
N VAL A 99 -10.17 -16.10 3.87
CA VAL A 99 -10.80 -14.83 4.22
C VAL A 99 -10.54 -14.52 5.69
N VAL A 100 -10.30 -13.24 6.01
CA VAL A 100 -10.13 -12.78 7.38
C VAL A 100 -11.12 -11.65 7.69
N VAL A 101 -11.82 -11.78 8.82
CA VAL A 101 -12.73 -10.77 9.37
C VAL A 101 -12.29 -10.43 10.79
N SER A 102 -12.25 -9.15 11.14
CA SER A 102 -11.94 -8.69 12.49
C SER A 102 -13.15 -8.07 13.18
N ARG A 103 -13.15 -8.13 14.52
CA ARG A 103 -14.07 -7.44 15.43
C ARG A 103 -13.31 -7.06 16.70
N THR A 104 -13.75 -5.99 17.36
CA THR A 104 -13.33 -5.70 18.74
C THR A 104 -14.46 -6.01 19.72
N SER A 105 -14.12 -6.51 20.90
CA SER A 105 -15.07 -6.74 22.00
C SER A 105 -14.47 -6.24 23.31
N THR A 106 -15.30 -6.01 24.31
CA THR A 106 -14.85 -5.74 25.68
C THR A 106 -14.76 -7.05 26.45
N GLY A 107 -13.62 -7.32 27.08
CA GLY A 107 -13.42 -8.45 27.97
C GLY A 107 -14.19 -8.29 29.28
N ALA A 108 -14.26 -9.37 30.07
CA ALA A 108 -14.91 -9.35 31.39
C ALA A 108 -14.21 -8.40 32.39
N ASP A 109 -12.94 -8.10 32.15
CA ASP A 109 -12.09 -7.16 32.87
C ASP A 109 -12.22 -5.70 32.37
N GLY A 110 -13.10 -5.44 31.39
CA GLY A 110 -13.25 -4.12 30.78
C GLY A 110 -12.20 -3.78 29.71
N ALA A 111 -11.22 -4.67 29.47
CA ALA A 111 -10.17 -4.42 28.48
C ALA A 111 -10.69 -4.62 27.04
N VAL A 112 -10.18 -3.82 26.10
CA VAL A 112 -10.50 -4.00 24.68
C VAL A 112 -9.73 -5.21 24.14
N GLN A 113 -10.47 -6.15 23.58
CA GLN A 113 -9.97 -7.37 22.97
C GLN A 113 -10.19 -7.35 21.46
N ALA A 114 -9.24 -7.90 20.70
CA ALA A 114 -9.41 -8.20 19.29
C ALA A 114 -9.90 -9.64 19.11
N ARG A 115 -10.86 -9.82 18.19
CA ARG A 115 -11.33 -11.10 17.68
C ARG A 115 -11.05 -11.17 16.19
N LEU A 116 -10.21 -12.11 15.77
CA LEU A 116 -9.90 -12.36 14.36
C LEU A 116 -10.47 -13.70 13.95
N TYR A 117 -11.27 -13.69 12.88
CA TYR A 117 -11.87 -14.86 12.27
C TYR A 117 -11.12 -15.14 10.98
N THR A 118 -10.54 -16.33 10.86
CA THR A 118 -9.90 -16.81 9.64
C THR A 118 -10.70 -17.99 9.12
N ALA A 119 -11.09 -17.97 7.85
CA ALA A 119 -11.79 -19.07 7.22
C ALA A 119 -11.19 -19.44 5.87
N GLY A 120 -11.29 -20.72 5.52
CA GLY A 120 -10.86 -21.28 4.24
C GLY A 120 -11.78 -22.41 3.82
N GLY A 121 -11.87 -22.62 2.50
CA GLY A 121 -12.67 -23.70 1.91
C GLY A 121 -11.84 -24.98 1.79
N LYS A 122 -12.32 -26.09 2.37
CA LYS A 122 -11.71 -27.42 2.27
C LYS A 122 -12.82 -28.46 2.15
N ASN A 123 -12.70 -29.38 1.19
CA ASN A 123 -13.62 -30.51 0.99
C ASN A 123 -15.11 -30.12 0.92
N GLY A 124 -15.43 -28.96 0.31
CA GLY A 124 -16.82 -28.46 0.21
C GLY A 124 -17.37 -27.79 1.49
N ASN A 125 -16.58 -27.75 2.57
CA ASN A 125 -16.92 -27.10 3.84
C ASN A 125 -16.00 -25.89 4.10
N VAL A 126 -16.47 -25.00 4.96
CA VAL A 126 -15.71 -23.88 5.53
C VAL A 126 -15.18 -24.30 6.89
N HIS A 127 -13.87 -24.16 7.06
CA HIS A 127 -13.21 -24.31 8.35
C HIS A 127 -12.94 -22.90 8.91
N VAL A 128 -13.32 -22.66 10.16
CA VAL A 128 -13.19 -21.35 10.80
C VAL A 128 -12.36 -21.46 12.07
N VAL A 129 -11.40 -20.54 12.21
CA VAL A 129 -10.64 -20.34 13.44
C VAL A 129 -10.85 -18.91 13.94
N ARG A 130 -11.16 -18.76 15.22
CA ARG A 130 -11.17 -17.47 15.90
C ARG A 130 -10.03 -17.35 16.88
N LEU A 131 -9.27 -16.27 16.76
CA LEU A 131 -8.30 -15.84 17.75
C LEU A 131 -8.87 -14.67 18.56
N THR A 132 -8.81 -14.76 19.89
CA THR A 132 -9.19 -13.69 20.82
C THR A 132 -7.98 -13.28 21.63
N MET A 133 -7.67 -11.98 21.69
CA MET A 133 -6.54 -11.47 22.48
C MET A 133 -6.75 -10.08 23.07
N SER A 134 -6.04 -9.77 24.15
CA SER A 134 -5.93 -8.40 24.68
C SER A 134 -5.06 -7.54 23.76
N LEU A 135 -5.53 -6.33 23.42
CA LEU A 135 -4.77 -5.40 22.56
C LEU A 135 -3.67 -4.61 23.30
N ALA A 136 -3.77 -4.47 24.62
CA ALA A 136 -2.89 -3.61 25.41
C ALA A 136 -1.51 -4.22 25.73
N THR A 137 -1.38 -5.55 25.71
CA THR A 137 -0.27 -6.25 26.38
C THR A 137 0.76 -6.89 25.45
N LYS A 138 0.75 -6.59 24.14
CA LYS A 138 1.68 -7.17 23.13
C LYS A 138 1.81 -8.71 23.27
N VAL A 139 0.70 -9.38 23.59
CA VAL A 139 0.65 -10.82 23.88
C VAL A 139 0.88 -11.66 22.63
N PHE A 140 0.44 -11.17 21.48
CA PHE A 140 0.48 -11.90 20.22
C PHE A 140 1.87 -12.33 19.76
N PRO A 141 2.91 -11.46 19.78
CA PRO A 141 4.29 -11.87 19.49
C PRO A 141 4.78 -13.12 20.23
N ARG A 142 4.35 -13.35 21.49
CA ARG A 142 4.77 -14.51 22.29
C ARG A 142 4.19 -15.82 21.78
N TYR A 143 2.96 -15.79 21.26
CA TYR A 143 2.19 -17.00 20.92
C TYR A 143 1.95 -17.18 19.41
N LYS A 144 2.50 -16.27 18.60
CA LYS A 144 2.28 -16.23 17.14
C LYS A 144 2.61 -17.55 16.44
N GLU A 145 3.76 -18.18 16.72
CA GLU A 145 4.22 -19.34 15.95
C GLU A 145 3.34 -20.56 16.22
N ALA A 146 2.96 -20.76 17.48
CA ALA A 146 1.99 -21.78 17.87
C ALA A 146 0.61 -21.53 17.26
N THR A 147 0.16 -20.27 17.24
CA THR A 147 -1.11 -19.86 16.63
C THR A 147 -1.12 -20.08 15.10
N ASN A 148 -0.01 -19.76 14.42
CA ASN A 148 0.20 -19.98 12.99
C ASN A 148 0.01 -21.46 12.64
N ARG A 149 0.58 -22.35 13.46
CA ARG A 149 0.49 -23.79 13.26
C ARG A 149 -0.95 -24.28 13.40
N ILE A 150 -1.63 -23.90 14.47
CA ILE A 150 -3.03 -24.26 14.72
C ILE A 150 -3.94 -23.82 13.56
N ILE A 151 -3.82 -22.56 13.10
CA ILE A 151 -4.63 -22.04 11.99
C ILE A 151 -4.31 -22.74 10.67
N ARG A 152 -3.02 -22.96 10.37
CA ARG A 152 -2.61 -23.67 9.15
C ARG A 152 -3.21 -25.08 9.09
N ASP A 153 -3.11 -25.82 10.18
CA ASP A 153 -3.60 -27.20 10.25
C ASP A 153 -5.13 -27.24 10.14
N ALA A 154 -5.82 -26.27 10.76
CA ALA A 154 -7.27 -26.16 10.74
C ALA A 154 -7.86 -25.69 9.40
N VAL A 155 -7.22 -24.72 8.74
CA VAL A 155 -7.80 -24.00 7.60
C VAL A 155 -7.22 -24.48 6.26
N THR A 156 -5.94 -24.85 6.23
CA THR A 156 -5.22 -25.20 4.98
C THR A 156 -4.78 -26.67 4.92
N GLY A 157 -4.93 -27.44 6.01
CA GLY A 157 -4.73 -28.89 6.03
C GLY A 157 -3.30 -29.38 5.79
N GLY A 158 -2.28 -28.53 6.02
CA GLY A 158 -0.88 -28.94 5.92
C GLY A 158 -0.39 -29.34 4.51
N GLN A 159 -1.16 -29.09 3.44
CA GLN A 159 -0.71 -29.42 2.10
C GLN A 159 0.39 -28.48 1.63
N THR A 160 1.64 -28.94 1.74
CA THR A 160 2.70 -28.55 0.81
C THR A 160 2.30 -29.05 -0.58
N SER A 161 1.91 -28.15 -1.47
CA SER A 161 1.60 -28.48 -2.86
C SER A 161 2.87 -28.90 -3.61
N ALA A 162 3.26 -30.16 -3.46
CA ALA A 162 4.08 -30.89 -4.42
C ALA A 162 3.14 -31.83 -5.19
N VAL A 163 2.47 -31.29 -6.21
CA VAL A 163 1.81 -32.14 -7.21
C VAL A 163 2.81 -32.34 -8.33
N ALA A 164 3.45 -33.51 -8.33
CA ALA A 164 4.12 -34.05 -9.49
C ALA A 164 3.04 -34.40 -10.52
N SER A 165 2.85 -33.54 -11.52
CA SER A 165 2.05 -33.87 -12.70
C SER A 165 2.99 -34.36 -13.80
N SER A 166 3.11 -35.68 -13.91
CA SER A 166 3.58 -36.34 -15.13
C SER A 166 2.49 -36.27 -16.18
N SER A 167 2.52 -35.25 -17.03
CA SER A 167 1.81 -35.24 -18.30
C SER A 167 2.73 -34.71 -19.39
N THR A 168 3.35 -35.63 -20.12
CA THR A 168 4.04 -35.36 -21.37
C THR A 168 3.00 -35.00 -22.44
N SER A 169 2.95 -33.72 -22.83
CA SER A 169 2.25 -33.22 -24.02
C SER A 169 2.69 -31.76 -24.30
N PRO A 170 2.61 -31.28 -25.54
CA PRO A 170 3.73 -31.21 -26.47
C PRO A 170 4.41 -29.83 -26.50
N LYS A 171 5.67 -29.85 -26.97
CA LYS A 171 6.41 -28.70 -27.48
C LYS A 171 5.49 -27.84 -28.36
N ALA A 172 5.36 -26.55 -28.05
CA ALA A 172 4.65 -25.61 -28.93
C ALA A 172 5.28 -25.71 -30.31
N THR A 173 4.59 -26.32 -31.28
CA THR A 173 5.09 -26.43 -32.65
C THR A 173 4.90 -25.06 -33.31
N PRO A 174 5.95 -24.29 -33.59
CA PRO A 174 5.83 -23.18 -34.51
C PRO A 174 5.84 -23.80 -35.90
N GLY A 175 4.73 -23.68 -36.64
CA GLY A 175 4.86 -23.74 -38.08
C GLY A 175 5.87 -22.68 -38.50
N GLU A 176 6.99 -23.11 -39.09
CA GLU A 176 7.86 -22.27 -39.93
C GLU A 176 8.33 -20.93 -39.32
N THR A 177 8.74 -20.93 -38.05
CA THR A 177 9.21 -19.73 -37.33
C THR A 177 10.61 -19.95 -36.76
N THR A 178 11.53 -19.02 -37.00
CA THR A 178 12.84 -18.96 -36.33
C THR A 178 12.64 -18.40 -34.92
N ILE A 179 12.96 -19.17 -33.89
CA ILE A 179 12.80 -18.77 -32.49
C ILE A 179 13.99 -17.90 -32.06
N GLY A 180 13.72 -16.85 -31.27
CA GLY A 180 14.75 -15.97 -30.73
C GLY A 180 15.21 -14.87 -31.70
N GLY A 181 16.42 -14.35 -31.45
CA GLY A 181 17.02 -13.24 -32.19
C GLY A 181 16.89 -11.88 -31.49
N LYS A 182 17.14 -10.80 -32.22
CA LYS A 182 17.01 -9.43 -31.67
C LYS A 182 15.52 -9.10 -31.49
N LEU A 183 15.09 -8.85 -30.25
CA LEU A 183 13.75 -8.35 -29.97
C LEU A 183 13.59 -6.96 -30.57
N GLU A 184 12.60 -6.80 -31.45
CA GLU A 184 12.35 -5.54 -32.15
C GLU A 184 11.42 -4.64 -31.32
N PRO A 185 11.85 -3.44 -30.89
CA PRO A 185 10.96 -2.49 -30.23
C PRO A 185 9.90 -1.94 -31.19
N GLY A 186 8.68 -1.77 -30.71
CA GLY A 186 7.58 -1.19 -31.46
C GLY A 186 6.24 -1.76 -31.03
N LEU A 187 5.25 -1.62 -31.89
CA LEU A 187 3.90 -2.09 -31.65
C LEU A 187 3.73 -3.51 -32.20
N TYR A 188 3.20 -4.40 -31.39
CA TYR A 188 2.72 -5.72 -31.77
C TYR A 188 1.21 -5.75 -31.58
N VAL A 189 0.48 -6.21 -32.60
CA VAL A 189 -0.98 -6.31 -32.58
C VAL A 189 -1.41 -7.73 -32.83
N GLY A 190 -2.49 -8.14 -32.20
CA GLY A 190 -2.99 -9.48 -32.40
C GLY A 190 -4.23 -9.80 -31.58
N LYS A 191 -4.52 -11.09 -31.48
CA LYS A 191 -5.73 -11.60 -30.86
C LYS A 191 -5.38 -12.73 -29.91
N GLN A 192 -6.14 -12.81 -28.82
CA GLN A 192 -6.10 -13.91 -27.88
C GLN A 192 -7.40 -14.71 -27.99
N TYR A 193 -7.29 -16.02 -28.07
CA TYR A 193 -8.40 -16.94 -28.21
C TYR A 193 -8.42 -17.95 -27.06
N THR A 194 -9.63 -18.35 -26.65
CA THR A 194 -9.84 -19.60 -25.92
C THR A 194 -10.00 -20.72 -26.94
N VAL A 195 -9.36 -21.86 -26.72
CA VAL A 195 -9.32 -23.01 -27.62
C VAL A 195 -9.84 -24.24 -26.86
N SER A 196 -10.86 -24.90 -27.43
CA SER A 196 -11.42 -26.16 -26.94
C SER A 196 -11.60 -27.10 -28.13
N GLY A 197 -10.75 -28.11 -28.26
CA GLY A 197 -10.71 -28.96 -29.45
C GLY A 197 -10.41 -28.14 -30.73
N SER A 198 -11.30 -28.21 -31.72
CA SER A 198 -11.22 -27.44 -32.96
C SER A 198 -11.84 -26.03 -32.88
N GLU A 199 -12.60 -25.74 -31.82
CA GLU A 199 -13.30 -24.46 -31.67
C GLU A 199 -12.37 -23.38 -31.11
N ARG A 200 -12.54 -22.15 -31.60
CA ARG A 200 -11.80 -20.97 -31.15
C ARG A 200 -12.73 -19.81 -30.88
N GLU A 201 -12.76 -19.35 -29.63
CA GLU A 201 -13.54 -18.19 -29.21
C GLU A 201 -12.62 -16.98 -29.02
N LEU A 202 -12.94 -15.85 -29.64
CA LEU A 202 -12.15 -14.62 -29.48
C LEU A 202 -12.33 -14.06 -28.07
N ARG A 203 -11.25 -13.99 -27.30
CA ARG A 203 -11.27 -13.49 -25.93
C ARG A 203 -11.02 -11.99 -25.85
N ARG A 204 -10.06 -11.48 -26.65
CA ARG A 204 -9.69 -10.06 -26.70
C ARG A 204 -8.77 -9.76 -27.89
N GLU A 205 -8.83 -8.53 -28.37
CA GLU A 205 -7.80 -7.95 -29.22
C GLU A 205 -6.70 -7.34 -28.34
N MET A 206 -5.45 -7.43 -28.79
CA MET A 206 -4.29 -7.03 -27.99
C MET A 206 -3.38 -6.09 -28.75
N ARG A 207 -2.90 -5.09 -28.04
CA ARG A 207 -1.82 -4.18 -28.47
C ARG A 207 -0.72 -4.21 -27.43
N LEU A 208 0.47 -4.63 -27.83
CA LEU A 208 1.67 -4.65 -27.00
C LEU A 208 2.68 -3.66 -27.58
N TYR A 209 3.06 -2.68 -26.79
CA TYR A 209 4.14 -1.75 -27.10
C TYR A 209 5.39 -2.23 -26.38
N ILE A 210 6.47 -2.43 -27.12
CA ILE A 210 7.80 -2.73 -26.60
C ILE A 210 8.69 -1.52 -26.89
N TYR A 211 9.36 -1.01 -25.86
CA TYR A 211 10.17 0.19 -25.97
C TYR A 211 11.68 -0.14 -26.00
N PRO A 212 12.52 0.68 -26.64
CA PRO A 212 13.96 0.44 -26.69
C PRO A 212 14.65 0.36 -25.32
N ASN A 213 14.06 1.02 -24.30
CA ASN A 213 14.54 0.96 -22.91
C ASN A 213 14.11 -0.32 -22.16
N GLY A 214 13.52 -1.30 -22.85
CA GLY A 214 13.07 -2.57 -22.26
C GLY A 214 11.73 -2.48 -21.51
N GLU A 215 11.06 -1.34 -21.54
CA GLU A 215 9.71 -1.21 -20.99
C GLU A 215 8.66 -1.79 -21.94
N TYR A 216 7.49 -2.11 -21.40
CA TYR A 216 6.32 -2.46 -22.18
C TYR A 216 5.05 -1.72 -21.75
N ARG A 217 4.06 -1.74 -22.63
CA ARG A 217 2.66 -1.40 -22.34
C ARG A 217 1.74 -2.37 -23.06
N VAL A 218 0.74 -2.91 -22.37
CA VAL A 218 -0.30 -3.78 -22.95
C VAL A 218 -1.65 -3.05 -22.92
N ASN A 219 -2.45 -3.21 -23.97
CA ASN A 219 -3.86 -2.83 -23.98
C ASN A 219 -4.67 -3.99 -24.56
N ASP A 220 -5.81 -4.28 -23.94
CA ASP A 220 -6.68 -5.40 -24.29
C ASP A 220 -8.01 -4.98 -24.94
N GLY A 221 -8.04 -3.91 -25.75
CA GLY A 221 -9.20 -3.51 -26.54
C GLY A 221 -10.40 -2.98 -25.73
N ASN A 222 -10.48 -3.28 -24.43
CA ASN A 222 -11.54 -2.89 -23.52
C ASN A 222 -11.08 -1.85 -22.48
N ASP A 223 -9.77 -1.75 -22.21
CA ASP A 223 -9.24 -0.81 -21.23
C ASP A 223 -9.11 0.61 -21.78
N LYS A 224 -9.86 1.55 -21.20
CA LYS A 224 -9.73 2.99 -21.46
C LYS A 224 -8.45 3.58 -20.84
N ASP A 225 -7.83 2.89 -19.88
CA ASP A 225 -6.71 3.41 -19.09
C ASP A 225 -5.39 2.64 -19.29
N PHE A 226 -4.64 3.03 -20.33
CA PHE A 226 -3.30 2.51 -20.69
C PHE A 226 -2.19 2.58 -19.62
N ASN A 227 -2.47 3.15 -18.44
CA ASN A 227 -1.44 3.47 -17.45
C ASN A 227 -1.14 2.34 -16.46
N TYR A 228 -2.05 1.39 -16.28
CA TYR A 228 -1.89 0.31 -15.30
C TYR A 228 -1.16 -0.92 -15.85
N ASN A 229 -1.19 -1.13 -17.16
CA ASN A 229 -0.65 -2.32 -17.82
C ASN A 229 0.76 -2.08 -18.39
N THR A 230 1.68 -1.64 -17.53
CA THR A 230 3.07 -1.30 -17.92
C THR A 230 4.09 -2.01 -17.04
N GLY A 231 5.29 -2.26 -17.56
CA GLY A 231 6.35 -2.92 -16.81
C GLY A 231 7.67 -3.00 -17.57
N THR A 232 8.56 -3.88 -17.13
CA THR A 232 9.84 -4.18 -17.80
C THR A 232 9.84 -5.60 -18.32
N ILE A 233 10.41 -5.78 -19.50
CA ILE A 233 10.49 -7.07 -20.17
C ILE A 233 11.70 -7.84 -19.63
N ARG A 234 11.57 -9.16 -19.52
CA ARG A 234 12.72 -10.07 -19.50
C ARG A 234 12.74 -10.90 -20.76
N TYR A 235 13.86 -10.87 -21.47
CA TYR A 235 13.99 -11.52 -22.76
C TYR A 235 15.32 -12.27 -22.86
N ASP A 236 15.27 -13.51 -23.32
CA ASP A 236 16.44 -14.31 -23.66
C ASP A 236 16.53 -14.45 -25.18
N ALA A 237 17.57 -13.87 -25.77
CA ALA A 237 17.71 -13.81 -27.23
C ALA A 237 18.02 -15.16 -27.90
N LYS A 238 18.53 -16.14 -27.15
CA LYS A 238 18.92 -17.46 -27.68
C LYS A 238 17.73 -18.40 -27.73
N SER A 239 16.97 -18.44 -26.64
CA SER A 239 15.77 -19.28 -26.49
C SER A 239 14.50 -18.61 -27.00
N GLY A 240 14.52 -17.29 -27.20
CA GLY A 240 13.33 -16.51 -27.54
C GLY A 240 12.35 -16.34 -26.39
N LYS A 241 12.63 -16.87 -25.19
CA LYS A 241 11.74 -16.74 -24.03
C LYS A 241 11.51 -15.28 -23.69
N LEU A 242 10.26 -14.87 -23.72
CA LEU A 242 9.82 -13.51 -23.46
C LEU A 242 8.89 -13.51 -22.24
N ASN A 243 9.17 -12.63 -21.28
CA ASN A 243 8.34 -12.48 -20.08
C ASN A 243 7.94 -11.01 -19.94
N ILE A 244 6.62 -10.79 -19.95
CA ILE A 244 5.97 -9.48 -19.87
C ILE A 244 5.07 -9.48 -18.63
N ASP A 245 3.93 -10.17 -18.70
CA ASP A 245 2.93 -10.16 -17.63
C ASP A 245 2.07 -11.43 -17.69
N SER A 246 1.99 -12.14 -16.56
CA SER A 246 1.21 -13.38 -16.43
C SER A 246 -0.30 -13.15 -16.49
N SER A 247 -0.79 -11.96 -16.13
CA SER A 247 -2.22 -11.61 -16.16
C SER A 247 -2.77 -11.60 -17.59
N PHE A 248 -1.89 -11.37 -18.57
CA PHE A 248 -2.21 -11.40 -19.99
C PHE A 248 -1.82 -12.71 -20.68
N ASN A 249 -1.33 -13.72 -19.94
CA ASN A 249 -0.70 -14.92 -20.48
C ASN A 249 0.49 -14.59 -21.41
N LEU A 250 1.26 -13.54 -21.09
CA LEU A 250 2.47 -13.15 -21.80
C LEU A 250 3.70 -13.38 -20.91
N ALA A 251 3.81 -14.56 -20.31
CA ALA A 251 4.92 -14.93 -19.45
C ALA A 251 5.15 -16.44 -19.44
N ASN A 252 6.37 -16.85 -19.14
CA ASN A 252 6.75 -18.25 -18.91
C ASN A 252 6.62 -18.58 -17.41
N SER A 253 6.34 -19.86 -17.11
CA SER A 253 6.18 -20.33 -15.74
C SER A 253 7.53 -20.30 -15.01
N ARG A 254 7.51 -19.83 -13.76
CA ARG A 254 8.68 -19.93 -12.86
C ARG A 254 8.82 -21.30 -12.21
N THR A 255 7.71 -22.05 -12.11
CA THR A 255 7.67 -23.38 -11.49
C THR A 255 7.85 -24.51 -12.51
N SER A 256 7.75 -24.19 -13.80
CA SER A 256 7.95 -25.13 -14.91
C SER A 256 8.94 -24.51 -15.92
N PRO A 257 10.23 -24.36 -15.57
CA PRO A 257 11.22 -23.61 -16.37
C PRO A 257 11.52 -24.26 -17.74
N ASP A 258 11.23 -25.55 -17.88
CA ASP A 258 11.44 -26.34 -19.08
C ASP A 258 10.30 -26.20 -20.11
N GLN A 259 9.23 -25.47 -19.76
CA GLN A 259 8.10 -25.22 -20.64
C GLN A 259 8.11 -23.78 -21.16
N ASP A 260 7.96 -23.64 -22.47
CA ASP A 260 7.95 -22.36 -23.17
C ASP A 260 6.51 -21.94 -23.49
N PHE A 261 6.00 -21.00 -22.71
CA PHE A 261 4.63 -20.49 -22.84
C PHE A 261 4.58 -19.12 -23.49
N CYS A 262 5.68 -18.36 -23.57
CA CYS A 262 5.72 -17.09 -24.26
C CYS A 262 7.07 -16.90 -24.93
N ILE A 263 7.05 -16.85 -26.26
CA ILE A 263 8.25 -16.81 -27.09
C ILE A 263 8.16 -15.73 -28.17
N PHE A 264 9.29 -15.12 -28.44
CA PHE A 264 9.52 -14.25 -29.58
C PHE A 264 10.26 -15.00 -30.68
N GLY A 265 9.93 -14.69 -31.93
CA GLY A 265 10.61 -15.20 -33.10
C GLY A 265 10.25 -14.46 -34.37
N SER A 266 10.57 -15.06 -35.50
CA SER A 266 10.32 -14.50 -36.83
C SER A 266 9.80 -15.57 -37.77
N ARG A 267 8.74 -15.26 -38.52
CA ARG A 267 8.25 -16.12 -39.59
C ARG A 267 9.25 -16.17 -40.74
N LYS A 268 9.08 -17.14 -41.67
CA LYS A 268 9.92 -17.26 -42.88
C LYS A 268 9.98 -15.98 -43.72
N ASP A 269 8.90 -15.21 -43.76
CA ASP A 269 8.81 -13.91 -44.45
C ASP A 269 9.54 -12.77 -43.72
N GLY A 270 10.19 -13.05 -42.59
CA GLY A 270 10.89 -12.08 -41.75
C GLY A 270 10.00 -11.35 -40.74
N THR A 271 8.68 -11.57 -40.77
CA THR A 271 7.72 -10.92 -39.87
C THR A 271 7.99 -11.34 -38.43
N ARG A 272 8.22 -10.35 -37.55
CA ARG A 272 8.42 -10.59 -36.11
C ARG A 272 7.10 -10.95 -35.45
N VAL A 273 7.13 -12.01 -34.65
CA VAL A 273 5.95 -12.58 -34.01
C VAL A 273 6.23 -12.93 -32.55
N ILE A 274 5.25 -12.69 -31.69
CA ILE A 274 5.20 -13.18 -30.33
C ILE A 274 4.07 -14.21 -30.26
N TYR A 275 4.42 -15.42 -29.85
CA TYR A 275 3.46 -16.48 -29.57
C TYR A 275 3.39 -16.71 -28.07
N ALA A 276 2.19 -16.86 -27.54
CA ALA A 276 2.02 -17.23 -26.14
C ALA A 276 0.82 -18.15 -25.90
N GLU A 277 0.93 -18.99 -24.88
CA GLU A 277 -0.13 -19.84 -24.36
C GLU A 277 -0.40 -19.53 -22.88
N ASP A 278 -1.47 -20.08 -22.30
CA ASP A 278 -1.71 -19.93 -20.87
C ASP A 278 -0.49 -20.41 -20.06
N TYR A 279 -0.07 -19.61 -19.08
CA TYR A 279 1.19 -19.79 -18.36
C TYR A 279 1.24 -21.05 -17.48
N ARG A 280 0.15 -21.83 -17.44
CA ARG A 280 0.00 -23.08 -16.69
C ARG A 280 0.03 -24.32 -17.59
N GLY A 281 0.15 -24.15 -18.90
CA GLY A 281 0.32 -25.24 -19.86
C GLY A 281 -0.92 -26.08 -20.14
N TYR A 282 -2.12 -25.53 -19.92
CA TYR A 282 -3.37 -26.17 -20.29
C TYR A 282 -3.65 -26.10 -21.80
N GLY A 283 -2.94 -25.24 -22.54
CA GLY A 283 -3.09 -25.08 -24.00
C GLY A 283 -4.45 -24.49 -24.40
N THR A 284 -5.19 -23.94 -23.44
CA THR A 284 -6.57 -23.45 -23.57
C THR A 284 -6.65 -22.00 -24.00
N VAL A 285 -5.62 -21.19 -23.72
CA VAL A 285 -5.56 -19.80 -24.20
C VAL A 285 -4.36 -19.64 -25.11
N LYS A 286 -4.57 -19.11 -26.31
CA LYS A 286 -3.51 -18.88 -27.30
C LYS A 286 -3.52 -17.44 -27.78
N THR A 287 -2.34 -16.84 -27.83
CA THR A 287 -2.12 -15.46 -28.23
C THR A 287 -1.08 -15.42 -29.34
N THR A 288 -1.36 -14.65 -30.39
CA THR A 288 -0.37 -14.36 -31.44
C THR A 288 -0.37 -12.87 -31.70
N LEU A 289 0.79 -12.23 -31.50
CA LEU A 289 1.00 -10.81 -31.74
C LEU A 289 2.02 -10.62 -32.87
N ILE A 290 1.68 -9.79 -33.85
CA ILE A 290 2.48 -9.53 -35.04
C ILE A 290 2.99 -8.10 -34.99
N TYR A 291 4.26 -7.90 -35.34
CA TYR A 291 4.84 -6.57 -35.41
C TYR A 291 4.13 -5.70 -36.44
N ALA A 292 3.66 -4.53 -36.00
CA ALA A 292 2.90 -3.56 -36.77
C ALA A 292 3.66 -2.25 -37.01
N GLY A 293 4.95 -2.19 -36.65
CA GLY A 293 5.82 -1.03 -36.85
C GLY A 293 6.20 -0.29 -35.57
N ALA A 294 6.98 0.77 -35.73
CA ALA A 294 7.49 1.56 -34.60
C ALA A 294 6.37 2.28 -33.83
N THR A 295 6.50 2.32 -32.50
CA THR A 295 5.60 3.12 -31.66
C THR A 295 5.96 4.60 -31.70
N LYS A 296 4.95 5.46 -31.92
CA LYS A 296 5.09 6.93 -31.78
C LYS A 296 4.84 7.42 -30.35
N ARG A 297 4.28 6.58 -29.48
CA ARG A 297 4.01 6.92 -28.09
C ARG A 297 5.30 6.83 -27.28
N PRO A 298 5.57 7.75 -26.34
CA PRO A 298 6.70 7.64 -25.42
C PRO A 298 6.61 6.40 -24.52
N ALA A 299 7.76 5.96 -24.03
CA ALA A 299 7.85 4.90 -23.03
C ALA A 299 7.19 5.34 -21.70
N PRO A 300 6.62 4.42 -20.91
CA PRO A 300 5.92 4.73 -19.66
C PRO A 300 6.70 5.65 -18.71
N THR A 301 8.00 5.42 -18.51
CA THR A 301 8.80 6.29 -17.64
C THR A 301 8.99 7.69 -18.23
N ALA A 302 9.21 7.81 -19.54
CA ALA A 302 9.33 9.11 -20.20
C ALA A 302 8.01 9.91 -20.11
N GLU A 303 6.87 9.25 -20.30
CA GLU A 303 5.54 9.87 -20.16
C GLU A 303 5.27 10.31 -18.71
N LYS A 304 5.65 9.50 -17.71
CA LYS A 304 5.57 9.88 -16.29
C LYS A 304 6.43 11.10 -15.97
N VAL A 305 7.66 11.17 -16.48
CA VAL A 305 8.55 12.32 -16.28
C VAL A 305 7.98 13.57 -16.94
N ALA A 306 7.53 13.48 -18.19
CA ALA A 306 6.93 14.60 -18.90
C ALA A 306 5.66 15.11 -18.20
N LYS A 307 4.79 14.18 -17.76
CA LYS A 307 3.61 14.53 -16.98
C LYS A 307 3.96 15.16 -15.65
N ALA A 308 4.92 14.61 -14.91
CA ALA A 308 5.37 15.19 -13.64
C ALA A 308 5.93 16.61 -13.85
N SER A 309 6.67 16.85 -14.94
CA SER A 309 7.16 18.18 -15.30
C SER A 309 6.02 19.14 -15.65
N ALA A 310 5.07 18.71 -16.48
CA ALA A 310 3.92 19.53 -16.85
C ALA A 310 3.01 19.83 -15.64
N ASP A 311 2.77 18.84 -14.78
CA ASP A 311 2.01 19.00 -13.54
C ASP A 311 2.75 19.93 -12.57
N ALA A 312 4.09 19.84 -12.47
CA ALA A 312 4.91 20.74 -11.67
C ALA A 312 4.87 22.18 -12.21
N GLU A 313 4.94 22.36 -13.53
CA GLU A 313 4.81 23.66 -14.17
C GLU A 313 3.40 24.24 -14.02
N ALA A 314 2.36 23.42 -14.14
CA ALA A 314 0.98 23.83 -13.94
C ALA A 314 0.71 24.25 -12.48
N LYS A 315 1.33 23.56 -11.51
CA LYS A 315 1.26 23.89 -10.07
C LYS A 315 2.12 25.08 -9.67
N ARG A 316 3.08 25.50 -10.51
CA ARG A 316 3.96 26.62 -10.19
C ARG A 316 3.13 27.89 -10.01
N TYR A 317 3.33 28.53 -8.87
CA TYR A 317 2.67 29.79 -8.57
C TYR A 317 3.06 30.85 -9.60
N LYS A 318 2.06 31.50 -10.21
CA LYS A 318 2.23 32.36 -11.40
C LYS A 318 2.23 33.86 -11.09
N PHE A 319 1.67 34.26 -9.95
CA PHE A 319 1.53 35.67 -9.57
C PHE A 319 2.80 36.14 -8.86
N VAL A 320 3.91 36.12 -9.60
CA VAL A 320 5.24 36.47 -9.09
C VAL A 320 5.85 37.61 -9.90
N THR A 321 6.63 38.45 -9.21
CA THR A 321 7.50 39.46 -9.80
C THR A 321 8.95 38.98 -9.80
N ALA A 322 9.85 39.77 -10.39
CA ALA A 322 11.29 39.52 -10.27
C ALA A 322 11.74 39.61 -8.79
N PRO A 323 12.80 38.87 -8.39
CA PRO A 323 13.36 38.95 -7.03
C PRO A 323 13.55 40.39 -6.53
N GLY A 324 13.11 40.66 -5.31
CA GLY A 324 13.17 41.99 -4.70
C GLY A 324 12.12 43.00 -5.20
N LYS A 325 11.22 42.65 -6.12
CA LYS A 325 10.16 43.54 -6.65
C LYS A 325 8.77 43.27 -6.08
N GLY A 326 8.63 42.23 -5.25
CA GLY A 326 7.40 41.92 -4.51
C GLY A 326 7.28 42.72 -3.22
N VAL A 327 6.77 42.07 -2.17
CA VAL A 327 6.55 42.68 -0.85
C VAL A 327 7.89 42.99 -0.18
N GLN A 328 8.08 44.28 0.13
CA GLN A 328 9.28 44.77 0.79
C GLN A 328 9.19 44.55 2.30
N ALA A 329 10.34 44.34 2.96
CA ALA A 329 10.40 44.12 4.41
C ALA A 329 9.66 45.21 5.22
N GLY A 330 9.74 46.48 4.77
CA GLY A 330 9.05 47.61 5.40
C GLY A 330 7.51 47.55 5.33
N GLN A 331 6.94 46.77 4.41
CA GLN A 331 5.49 46.59 4.23
C GLN A 331 4.94 45.43 5.07
N ILE A 332 5.81 44.54 5.55
CA ILE A 332 5.43 43.37 6.35
C ILE A 332 5.18 43.81 7.79
N ALA A 333 4.00 43.50 8.32
CA ALA A 333 3.71 43.63 9.74
C ALA A 333 4.20 42.40 10.50
N ALA A 334 3.83 41.21 10.04
CA ALA A 334 4.31 39.94 10.55
C ALA A 334 4.08 38.83 9.50
N ILE A 335 4.82 37.74 9.64
CA ILE A 335 4.41 36.44 9.11
C ILE A 335 4.09 35.58 10.32
N ILE A 336 2.92 34.95 10.30
CA ILE A 336 2.45 34.08 11.38
C ILE A 336 2.22 32.68 10.85
N HIS A 337 2.39 31.69 11.70
CA HIS A 337 2.24 30.28 11.36
C HIS A 337 1.27 29.63 12.34
N GLU A 338 0.25 28.99 11.79
CA GLU A 338 -0.77 28.22 12.49
C GLU A 338 -0.44 26.74 12.29
N TYR A 339 -0.16 26.07 13.40
CA TYR A 339 0.08 24.64 13.43
C TYR A 339 -0.81 24.00 14.47
N ASP A 340 -1.75 23.17 14.03
CA ASP A 340 -2.66 22.46 14.91
C ASP A 340 -2.75 20.98 14.50
N VAL A 341 -2.78 20.11 15.50
CA VAL A 341 -2.82 18.66 15.33
C VAL A 341 -4.03 18.15 16.08
N GLU A 342 -5.11 17.91 15.34
CA GLU A 342 -6.32 17.34 15.90
C GLU A 342 -6.29 15.81 15.71
N LEU A 343 -6.29 15.09 16.83
CA LEU A 343 -6.43 13.64 16.84
C LEU A 343 -7.91 13.28 16.82
N TYR A 344 -8.31 12.39 15.92
CA TYR A 344 -9.67 11.84 15.91
C TYR A 344 -9.63 10.32 15.83
N SER A 345 -10.57 9.66 16.52
CA SER A 345 -10.69 8.20 16.51
C SER A 345 -11.31 7.74 15.19
N MET A 346 -10.69 6.76 14.53
CA MET A 346 -11.26 6.03 13.39
C MET A 346 -11.76 4.62 13.80
N GLY A 347 -12.00 4.41 15.10
CA GLY A 347 -12.39 3.11 15.64
C GLY A 347 -11.29 2.06 15.48
N ALA A 348 -11.63 0.84 15.01
CA ALA A 348 -10.69 -0.26 14.81
C ALA A 348 -9.60 0.01 13.73
N SER A 349 -9.69 1.14 13.01
CA SER A 349 -8.71 1.56 12.00
C SER A 349 -7.58 2.43 12.57
N GLY A 350 -7.59 2.71 13.89
CA GLY A 350 -6.57 3.49 14.58
C GLY A 350 -6.99 4.94 14.87
N MET A 351 -6.00 5.78 15.18
CA MET A 351 -6.19 7.22 15.34
C MET A 351 -5.83 7.91 14.02
N GLY A 352 -6.73 8.77 13.54
CA GLY A 352 -6.46 9.71 12.46
C GLY A 352 -5.92 11.02 13.01
N THR A 353 -5.30 11.80 12.14
CA THR A 353 -4.76 13.12 12.47
C THR A 353 -5.18 14.11 11.40
N ASN A 354 -5.84 15.20 11.79
CA ASN A 354 -5.99 16.38 10.96
C ASN A 354 -4.88 17.34 11.34
N ILE A 355 -4.05 17.72 10.37
CA ILE A 355 -2.99 18.71 10.58
C ILE A 355 -3.41 19.99 9.85
N THR A 356 -3.52 21.07 10.61
CA THR A 356 -3.53 22.43 10.05
C THR A 356 -2.08 22.91 10.06
N ASP A 357 -1.54 23.22 8.88
CA ASP A 357 -0.18 23.73 8.71
C ASP A 357 -0.22 24.89 7.70
N GLU A 358 -0.42 26.12 8.20
CA GLU A 358 -0.70 27.28 7.35
C GLU A 358 0.09 28.51 7.80
N ALA A 359 0.72 29.18 6.83
CA ALA A 359 1.39 30.46 7.05
C ALA A 359 0.53 31.62 6.55
N TYR A 360 0.56 32.76 7.23
CA TYR A 360 -0.15 33.98 6.83
C TYR A 360 0.81 35.16 6.74
N LEU A 361 0.73 35.91 5.64
CA LEU A 361 1.44 37.18 5.46
C LEU A 361 0.54 38.33 5.90
N LEU A 362 0.93 39.02 6.97
CA LEU A 362 0.24 40.21 7.47
C LEU A 362 0.97 41.46 6.97
N LEU A 363 0.27 42.33 6.24
CA LEU A 363 0.80 43.59 5.73
C LEU A 363 0.41 44.75 6.65
N LYS A 364 1.24 45.80 6.69
CA LYS A 364 1.00 47.01 7.50
C LYS A 364 -0.22 47.81 7.05
N ASP A 365 -0.71 47.59 5.83
CA ASP A 365 -1.96 48.19 5.33
C ASP A 365 -3.23 47.53 5.90
N GLY A 366 -3.07 46.54 6.79
CA GLY A 366 -4.16 45.82 7.45
C GLY A 366 -4.72 44.65 6.63
N THR A 367 -4.11 44.31 5.50
CA THR A 367 -4.48 43.14 4.69
C THR A 367 -3.67 41.90 5.05
N VAL A 368 -4.28 40.73 4.87
CA VAL A 368 -3.66 39.42 5.09
C VAL A 368 -3.77 38.57 3.84
N HIS A 369 -2.72 37.81 3.55
CA HIS A 369 -2.74 36.73 2.57
C HIS A 369 -2.63 35.38 3.29
N LYS A 370 -3.52 34.43 2.93
CA LYS A 370 -3.49 33.05 3.41
C LYS A 370 -2.54 32.21 2.55
N GLY A 371 -1.52 31.64 3.18
CA GLY A 371 -0.45 30.88 2.54
C GLY A 371 0.71 31.76 2.07
N LEU A 372 1.84 31.12 1.82
CA LEU A 372 3.04 31.73 1.23
C LEU A 372 3.47 30.89 0.01
N PRO A 373 2.88 31.12 -1.18
CA PRO A 373 3.13 30.28 -2.34
C PRO A 373 4.46 30.62 -3.07
N ALA A 374 5.04 31.78 -2.76
CA ALA A 374 6.31 32.26 -3.29
C ALA A 374 7.03 33.10 -2.22
N PRO A 375 8.36 33.29 -2.35
CA PRO A 375 9.08 34.26 -1.53
C PRO A 375 8.34 35.60 -1.47
N VAL A 376 8.27 36.21 -0.28
CA VAL A 376 7.51 37.46 -0.09
C VAL A 376 8.03 38.59 -0.97
N ASP A 377 9.35 38.63 -1.22
CA ASP A 377 10.03 39.59 -2.09
C ASP A 377 9.77 39.35 -3.59
N MET A 378 9.00 38.32 -3.93
CA MET A 378 8.57 37.98 -5.29
C MET A 378 7.05 37.92 -5.43
N LEU A 379 6.26 38.09 -4.37
CA LEU A 379 4.80 38.01 -4.46
C LEU A 379 4.22 39.24 -5.20
N ASP A 380 3.53 39.02 -6.32
CA ASP A 380 2.76 40.05 -7.01
C ASP A 380 1.41 40.25 -6.31
N VAL A 381 1.41 41.12 -5.30
CA VAL A 381 0.23 41.42 -4.48
C VAL A 381 -0.94 41.97 -5.31
N PRO A 382 -0.76 42.96 -6.21
CA PRO A 382 -1.85 43.43 -7.06
C PRO A 382 -2.53 42.32 -7.87
N THR A 383 -1.74 41.49 -8.57
CA THR A 383 -2.28 40.41 -9.41
C THR A 383 -2.91 39.31 -8.57
N SER A 384 -2.25 38.90 -7.48
CA SER A 384 -2.80 37.89 -6.56
C SER A 384 -4.12 38.36 -5.93
N ARG A 385 -4.26 39.62 -5.51
CA ARG A 385 -5.52 40.16 -4.99
C ARG A 385 -6.67 40.05 -6.01
N GLN A 386 -6.37 40.32 -7.29
CA GLN A 386 -7.36 40.24 -8.36
C GLN A 386 -7.75 38.79 -8.71
N LYS A 387 -6.76 37.88 -8.76
CA LYS A 387 -6.97 36.50 -9.25
C LYS A 387 -7.29 35.50 -8.13
N GLU A 388 -6.92 35.81 -6.90
CA GLU A 388 -7.09 34.96 -5.73
C GLU A 388 -7.83 35.68 -4.59
N PRO A 389 -8.98 36.34 -4.82
CA PRO A 389 -9.63 37.17 -3.79
C PRO A 389 -9.99 36.41 -2.51
N LYS A 390 -10.19 35.07 -2.60
CA LYS A 390 -10.45 34.20 -1.44
C LYS A 390 -9.24 33.98 -0.53
N LYS A 391 -8.02 34.22 -1.04
CA LYS A 391 -6.77 34.14 -0.27
C LYS A 391 -6.46 35.45 0.47
N TRP A 392 -7.15 36.53 0.12
CA TRP A 392 -6.95 37.85 0.70
C TRP A 392 -8.05 38.21 1.71
N GLY A 393 -7.66 38.92 2.75
CA GLY A 393 -8.54 39.32 3.83
C GLY A 393 -8.04 40.54 4.60
N ARG A 394 -8.64 40.79 5.75
CA ARG A 394 -8.19 41.80 6.72
C ARG A 394 -7.72 41.13 7.99
N TRP A 395 -6.73 41.73 8.64
CA TRP A 395 -6.29 41.30 9.96
C TRP A 395 -6.30 42.45 10.95
N ARG A 396 -6.35 42.08 12.23
CA ARG A 396 -6.14 42.99 13.35
C ARG A 396 -5.51 42.24 14.51
N GLN A 397 -4.98 42.99 15.46
CA GLN A 397 -4.56 42.46 16.75
C GLN A 397 -5.57 42.91 17.81
N ASN A 398 -6.05 41.97 18.62
CA ASN A 398 -6.94 42.26 19.75
C ASN A 398 -6.54 41.37 20.94
N GLY A 399 -6.31 41.99 22.11
CA GLY A 399 -5.85 41.27 23.30
C GLY A 399 -4.54 40.50 23.09
N GLY A 400 -3.61 41.06 22.31
CA GLY A 400 -2.33 40.42 21.99
C GLY A 400 -2.40 39.27 20.98
N LYS A 401 -3.59 38.87 20.52
CA LYS A 401 -3.80 37.76 19.59
C LYS A 401 -4.17 38.26 18.18
N TYR A 402 -3.79 37.50 17.17
CA TYR A 402 -4.11 37.79 15.77
C TYR A 402 -5.54 37.34 15.44
N GLN A 403 -6.26 38.20 14.72
CA GLN A 403 -7.58 37.88 14.18
C GLN A 403 -7.62 38.19 12.68
N VAL A 404 -8.23 37.32 11.90
CA VAL A 404 -8.36 37.45 10.43
C VAL A 404 -9.80 37.35 9.97
N SER A 405 -10.13 38.06 8.90
CA SER A 405 -11.42 38.02 8.21
C SER A 405 -11.16 37.85 6.72
N PHE A 406 -11.76 36.80 6.12
CA PHE A 406 -11.69 36.54 4.68
C PHE A 406 -13.07 36.72 4.06
N GLY A 407 -13.13 37.26 2.84
CA GLY A 407 -14.38 37.44 2.09
C GLY A 407 -15.42 38.35 2.77
N GLY A 408 -15.00 39.24 3.69
CA GLY A 408 -15.91 40.10 4.46
C GLY A 408 -16.62 39.40 5.62
N GLY A 409 -16.27 38.16 5.94
CA GLY A 409 -16.83 37.43 7.08
C GLY A 409 -16.38 37.95 8.45
N PRO A 410 -16.88 37.38 9.56
CA PRO A 410 -16.47 37.77 10.90
C PRO A 410 -14.98 37.50 11.14
N TYR A 411 -14.37 38.30 12.02
CA TYR A 411 -13.01 38.07 12.48
C TYR A 411 -12.91 36.77 13.30
N LYS A 412 -12.03 35.87 12.88
CA LYS A 412 -11.69 34.64 13.60
C LYS A 412 -10.33 34.80 14.27
N LYS A 413 -10.22 34.33 15.51
CA LYS A 413 -8.94 34.25 16.22
C LYS A 413 -8.10 33.13 15.61
N LEU A 414 -6.83 33.39 15.38
CA LEU A 414 -5.86 32.36 15.00
C LEU A 414 -5.02 31.98 16.20
N ASP A 415 -4.78 30.69 16.40
CA ASP A 415 -3.73 30.23 17.31
C ASP A 415 -2.42 30.07 16.52
N ALA A 416 -1.80 31.21 16.25
CA ALA A 416 -0.62 31.29 15.41
C ALA A 416 0.52 32.00 16.14
N THR A 417 1.74 31.57 15.87
CA THR A 417 2.96 32.20 16.38
C THR A 417 3.61 33.06 15.29
N ARG A 418 4.32 34.11 15.71
CA ARG A 418 5.14 34.89 14.78
C ARG A 418 6.38 34.09 14.42
N VAL A 419 6.65 33.97 13.12
CA VAL A 419 7.80 33.22 12.62
C VAL A 419 9.08 34.05 12.71
N ILE A 420 10.23 33.39 12.59
CA ILE A 420 11.55 34.04 12.69
C ILE A 420 12.26 33.96 11.34
N PRO A 421 12.65 35.09 10.74
CA PRO A 421 13.44 35.10 9.50
C PRO A 421 14.85 34.58 9.74
N ALA A 422 15.49 34.08 8.67
CA ALA A 422 16.91 33.80 8.66
C ALA A 422 17.74 35.09 8.72
N LYS A 423 18.87 35.04 9.42
CA LYS A 423 19.90 36.08 9.28
C LYS A 423 20.61 35.91 7.92
N PRO A 424 21.06 37.00 7.28
CA PRO A 424 21.88 36.91 6.08
C PRO A 424 23.10 36.01 6.30
N GLY A 425 23.30 35.03 5.41
CA GLY A 425 24.44 34.10 5.49
C GLY A 425 24.35 33.03 6.58
N GLU A 426 23.21 32.89 7.25
CA GLU A 426 23.01 31.87 8.28
C GLU A 426 23.21 30.46 7.72
N ARG A 427 23.95 29.61 8.46
CA ARG A 427 24.20 28.21 8.11
C ARG A 427 23.30 27.30 8.95
N LEU A 428 22.47 26.54 8.26
CA LEU A 428 21.68 25.45 8.81
C LEU A 428 22.59 24.21 8.99
N ALA A 429 22.25 23.38 9.98
CA ALA A 429 22.94 22.13 10.21
C ALA A 429 21.95 21.09 10.74
N GLY A 430 22.08 19.85 10.27
CA GLY A 430 21.26 18.72 10.69
C GLY A 430 20.11 18.42 9.74
N ARG A 431 19.34 17.39 10.08
CA ARG A 431 18.20 16.94 9.29
C ARG A 431 16.93 17.59 9.81
N PHE A 432 16.10 18.07 8.90
CA PHE A 432 14.74 18.53 9.19
C PHE A 432 13.78 17.68 8.38
N GLY A 433 12.75 17.14 9.02
CA GLY A 433 11.82 16.24 8.36
C GLY A 433 10.42 16.27 8.93
N THR A 434 9.55 15.58 8.22
CA THR A 434 8.17 15.28 8.61
C THR A 434 7.84 13.88 8.13
N GLY A 435 6.77 13.32 8.67
CA GLY A 435 6.39 11.96 8.37
C GLY A 435 4.91 11.71 8.55
N SER A 436 4.43 10.70 7.85
CA SER A 436 3.16 10.07 8.12
C SER A 436 3.38 8.59 8.38
N SER A 437 2.57 8.04 9.28
CA SER A 437 2.51 6.61 9.52
C SER A 437 1.06 6.19 9.60
N SER A 438 0.76 5.02 9.06
CA SER A 438 -0.49 4.34 9.30
C SER A 438 -0.20 2.98 9.92
N ALA A 439 -0.98 2.59 10.91
CA ALA A 439 -0.87 1.28 11.53
C ALA A 439 -2.27 0.71 11.73
N SER A 440 -2.39 -0.58 11.43
CA SER A 440 -3.60 -1.36 11.62
C SER A 440 -3.21 -2.73 12.18
N LEU A 441 -4.22 -3.52 12.55
CA LEU A 441 -4.01 -4.92 12.87
C LEU A 441 -3.39 -5.70 11.72
N MET A 442 -3.55 -5.27 10.45
CA MET A 442 -3.10 -6.01 9.27
C MET A 442 -1.73 -5.57 8.74
N GLY A 443 -1.21 -4.43 9.19
CA GLY A 443 0.10 -3.94 8.81
C GLY A 443 0.30 -2.48 9.14
N SER A 444 1.52 -2.02 8.91
CA SER A 444 1.89 -0.63 9.04
C SER A 444 2.56 -0.14 7.77
N SER A 445 2.44 1.16 7.55
CA SER A 445 3.25 1.87 6.57
C SER A 445 3.71 3.19 7.16
N TYR A 446 4.84 3.67 6.69
CA TYR A 446 5.33 4.99 7.03
C TYR A 446 6.01 5.62 5.81
N SER A 447 5.94 6.93 5.74
CA SER A 447 6.63 7.74 4.76
C SER A 447 7.24 8.93 5.49
N LEU A 448 8.55 9.08 5.39
CA LEU A 448 9.32 10.19 5.93
C LEU A 448 9.91 10.98 4.78
N TRP A 449 9.79 12.28 4.86
CA TRP A 449 10.44 13.21 3.94
C TRP A 449 11.24 14.22 4.72
N GLY A 450 12.39 14.63 4.19
CA GLY A 450 13.21 15.64 4.85
C GLY A 450 14.28 16.23 3.97
N VAL A 451 15.02 17.14 4.58
CA VAL A 451 16.19 17.80 4.03
C VAL A 451 17.27 17.88 5.10
N THR A 452 18.47 17.43 4.75
CA THR A 452 19.67 17.56 5.55
C THR A 452 20.45 18.78 5.08
N PHE A 453 20.77 19.68 6.00
CA PHE A 453 21.66 20.80 5.74
C PHE A 453 23.01 20.59 6.43
N THR A 454 24.07 21.03 5.77
CA THR A 454 25.44 20.99 6.28
C THR A 454 25.98 22.40 6.46
N ARG A 455 26.93 22.56 7.40
CA ARG A 455 27.51 23.87 7.77
C ARG A 455 28.31 24.52 6.63
N ASP A 456 28.82 23.72 5.69
CA ASP A 456 29.47 24.18 4.46
C ASP A 456 28.48 24.74 3.42
N GLY A 457 27.17 24.71 3.70
CA GLY A 457 26.15 25.30 2.84
C GLY A 457 25.60 24.34 1.79
N ARG A 458 25.73 23.02 1.98
CA ARG A 458 25.06 22.02 1.13
C ARG A 458 23.74 21.56 1.74
N PHE A 459 22.85 21.11 0.86
CA PHE A 459 21.62 20.44 1.25
C PHE A 459 21.47 19.12 0.50
N LYS A 460 20.76 18.18 1.11
CA LYS A 460 20.33 16.93 0.48
C LYS A 460 18.92 16.60 0.95
N LYS A 461 18.01 16.49 0.00
CA LYS A 461 16.64 16.01 0.23
C LYS A 461 16.65 14.48 0.27
N ASP A 462 15.82 13.93 1.15
CA ASP A 462 15.62 12.50 1.25
C ASP A 462 14.14 12.15 1.40
N ASN A 463 13.73 11.07 0.76
CA ASN A 463 12.47 10.39 1.02
C ASN A 463 12.78 8.94 1.38
N ARG A 464 12.24 8.48 2.50
CA ARG A 464 12.36 7.11 2.96
C ARG A 464 11.02 6.65 3.50
N GLY A 465 10.73 5.38 3.32
CA GLY A 465 9.49 4.84 3.83
C GLY A 465 9.54 3.34 3.87
N GLY A 466 8.45 2.77 4.32
CA GLY A 466 8.33 1.35 4.38
C GLY A 466 6.90 0.92 4.62
N SER A 467 6.68 -0.36 4.37
CA SER A 467 5.47 -1.04 4.75
C SER A 467 5.82 -2.43 5.24
N GLY A 468 5.13 -2.86 6.28
CA GLY A 468 5.20 -4.21 6.79
C GLY A 468 3.78 -4.74 6.90
N ASN A 469 3.57 -5.98 6.47
CA ASN A 469 2.37 -6.66 6.91
C ASN A 469 2.49 -7.03 8.40
N SER A 470 1.36 -7.04 9.05
CA SER A 470 1.32 -7.45 10.44
C SER A 470 1.65 -8.92 10.57
N ILE A 471 2.10 -9.24 11.77
CA ILE A 471 2.27 -10.58 12.27
C ILE A 471 0.96 -11.42 12.24
N PHE A 472 -0.21 -10.78 12.12
CA PHE A 472 -1.50 -11.47 11.94
C PHE A 472 -1.71 -12.04 10.54
N MET A 473 -1.02 -11.50 9.51
CA MET A 473 -1.03 -12.13 8.19
C MET A 473 -0.22 -13.43 8.18
N GLN A 474 0.79 -13.56 9.05
CA GLN A 474 1.56 -14.80 9.21
C GLN A 474 0.70 -15.94 9.78
N THR A 475 -0.22 -15.62 10.68
CA THR A 475 -1.20 -16.59 11.23
C THR A 475 -2.13 -17.20 10.20
N GLY A 476 -2.40 -16.51 9.09
CA GLY A 476 -3.16 -17.07 7.96
C GLY A 476 -2.31 -17.89 6.97
N GLY A 477 -1.10 -18.30 7.35
CA GLY A 477 -0.19 -19.09 6.50
C GLY A 477 0.56 -18.28 5.44
N GLN A 478 0.66 -16.95 5.56
CA GLN A 478 1.34 -16.09 4.60
C GLN A 478 2.75 -15.67 5.07
N PRO A 479 3.70 -15.38 4.16
CA PRO A 479 4.98 -14.82 4.56
C PRO A 479 4.85 -13.41 5.16
N ALA A 480 5.71 -13.11 6.13
CA ALA A 480 6.00 -11.75 6.57
C ALA A 480 6.68 -11.00 5.42
N ILE A 481 6.06 -9.94 4.92
CA ILE A 481 6.58 -9.09 3.85
C ILE A 481 6.85 -7.72 4.42
N ASN A 482 8.12 -7.34 4.45
CA ASN A 482 8.57 -6.01 4.84
C ASN A 482 9.29 -5.38 3.66
N SER A 483 8.89 -4.16 3.34
CA SER A 483 9.53 -3.34 2.32
C SER A 483 10.00 -2.04 2.95
N THR A 484 11.24 -1.67 2.70
CA THR A 484 11.78 -0.35 3.00
C THR A 484 12.31 0.24 1.71
N TYR A 485 12.09 1.53 1.51
CA TYR A 485 12.66 2.25 0.39
C TYR A 485 13.32 3.53 0.87
N ASP A 486 14.30 3.96 0.09
CA ASP A 486 14.90 5.28 0.13
C ASP A 486 15.08 5.80 -1.30
N ASP A 487 15.80 6.90 -1.44
CA ASP A 487 16.08 7.47 -2.75
C ASP A 487 17.06 6.64 -3.60
N ASN A 488 17.78 5.70 -3.00
CA ASN A 488 18.74 4.82 -3.66
C ASN A 488 18.12 3.47 -4.03
N GLY A 489 16.86 3.23 -3.69
CA GLY A 489 16.11 2.07 -4.11
C GLY A 489 15.24 1.48 -3.00
N SER A 490 14.99 0.19 -3.09
CA SER A 490 14.15 -0.52 -2.13
C SER A 490 14.71 -1.89 -1.80
N VAL A 491 14.44 -2.32 -0.58
CA VAL A 491 14.67 -3.69 -0.11
C VAL A 491 13.32 -4.23 0.32
N THR A 492 12.93 -5.35 -0.27
CA THR A 492 11.75 -6.11 0.16
C THR A 492 12.20 -7.48 0.63
N SER A 493 11.82 -7.86 1.84
CA SER A 493 12.04 -9.18 2.41
C SER A 493 10.69 -9.89 2.55
N ALA A 494 10.67 -11.17 2.21
CA ALA A 494 9.56 -12.08 2.44
C ALA A 494 10.09 -13.27 3.26
N SER A 495 9.53 -13.56 4.42
CA SER A 495 9.94 -14.68 5.27
C SER A 495 8.75 -15.51 5.73
N GLY A 496 8.88 -16.83 5.69
CA GLY A 496 7.90 -17.79 6.20
C GLY A 496 8.59 -18.79 7.14
N ALA A 497 7.86 -19.79 7.62
CA ALA A 497 8.37 -20.78 8.57
C ALA A 497 9.69 -21.46 8.11
N ASP A 498 9.84 -21.68 6.80
CA ASP A 498 10.97 -22.44 6.23
C ASP A 498 11.72 -21.69 5.12
N PHE A 499 11.48 -20.38 4.94
CA PHE A 499 12.16 -19.62 3.90
C PHE A 499 12.36 -18.15 4.24
N THR A 500 13.38 -17.55 3.66
CA THR A 500 13.57 -16.10 3.59
C THR A 500 14.05 -15.74 2.19
N VAL A 501 13.35 -14.82 1.54
CA VAL A 501 13.69 -14.29 0.21
C VAL A 501 13.84 -12.78 0.34
N MET A 502 14.94 -12.25 -0.19
CA MET A 502 15.18 -10.81 -0.27
C MET A 502 15.28 -10.35 -1.71
N SER A 503 14.62 -9.25 -2.01
CA SER A 503 14.74 -8.53 -3.28
C SER A 503 15.30 -7.15 -3.00
N LYS A 504 16.32 -6.76 -3.75
CA LYS A 504 16.90 -5.42 -3.69
C LYS A 504 16.80 -4.78 -5.07
N ASN A 505 16.12 -3.64 -5.12
CA ASN A 505 16.13 -2.77 -6.28
C ASN A 505 17.02 -1.57 -5.98
N ARG A 506 17.88 -1.18 -6.92
CA ARG A 506 18.71 0.03 -6.81
C ARG A 506 18.21 1.04 -7.82
N LYS A 507 18.10 2.29 -7.37
CA LYS A 507 17.78 3.43 -8.22
C LYS A 507 18.94 4.42 -8.14
N ASN A 508 19.33 4.98 -9.27
CA ASN A 508 20.20 6.14 -9.25
C ASN A 508 19.36 7.35 -8.80
N PRO A 509 19.76 8.07 -7.76
CA PRO A 509 19.03 9.25 -7.33
C PRO A 509 19.00 10.26 -8.48
N ASN A 510 17.84 10.89 -8.68
CA ASN A 510 17.74 12.01 -9.61
C ASN A 510 18.57 13.18 -9.07
N GLY A 511 19.35 13.84 -9.92
CA GLY A 511 20.24 14.95 -9.57
C GLY A 511 19.55 16.26 -9.16
N ASP A 512 18.25 16.20 -8.84
CA ASP A 512 17.38 17.32 -8.41
C ASP A 512 17.14 17.32 -6.90
N ARG A 513 18.04 16.71 -6.12
CA ARG A 513 17.87 16.51 -4.67
C ARG A 513 18.95 17.08 -3.79
N GLU A 514 20.07 17.47 -4.38
CA GLU A 514 21.20 18.00 -3.64
C GLU A 514 21.81 19.19 -4.36
N GLY A 515 22.55 19.97 -3.58
CA GLY A 515 23.29 21.12 -4.08
C GLY A 515 23.65 22.07 -2.95
N THR A 516 23.75 23.35 -3.27
CA THR A 516 24.07 24.42 -2.31
C THR A 516 22.86 25.26 -1.97
N TYR A 517 22.83 25.83 -0.77
CA TYR A 517 21.75 26.71 -0.34
C TYR A 517 22.27 28.03 0.22
N SER A 518 21.39 29.03 0.21
CA SER A 518 21.55 30.27 0.95
C SER A 518 20.19 30.69 1.52
N VAL A 519 20.22 31.31 2.70
CA VAL A 519 19.03 31.86 3.36
C VAL A 519 19.25 33.32 3.69
N GLU A 520 18.22 34.12 3.49
CA GLU A 520 18.20 35.53 3.83
C GLU A 520 16.76 35.98 4.08
N GLY A 521 16.49 36.52 5.26
CA GLY A 521 15.16 36.99 5.61
C GLY A 521 14.13 35.86 5.56
N TYR A 522 13.10 36.02 4.72
CA TYR A 522 12.04 35.03 4.53
C TYR A 522 12.23 34.15 3.29
N THR A 523 13.45 34.09 2.74
CA THR A 523 13.72 33.47 1.45
C THR A 523 14.89 32.48 1.57
N MET A 524 14.70 31.32 0.97
CA MET A 524 15.77 30.35 0.70
C MET A 524 15.99 30.22 -0.80
N VAL A 525 17.25 30.14 -1.21
CA VAL A 525 17.66 29.83 -2.58
C VAL A 525 18.39 28.50 -2.57
N LEU A 526 17.88 27.53 -3.34
CA LEU A 526 18.51 26.25 -3.61
C LEU A 526 19.14 26.31 -5.01
N ARG A 527 20.42 25.93 -5.10
CA ARG A 527 21.15 25.75 -6.36
C ARG A 527 21.51 24.28 -6.46
N TYR A 528 20.80 23.55 -7.30
CA TYR A 528 20.96 22.11 -7.45
C TYR A 528 22.21 21.79 -8.27
N ASP A 529 22.81 20.62 -8.02
CA ASP A 529 24.00 20.16 -8.73
C ASP A 529 23.73 19.91 -10.23
N ASN A 530 22.46 19.73 -10.62
CA ASN A 530 22.04 19.69 -12.03
C ASN A 530 21.96 21.08 -12.71
N GLY A 531 22.33 22.15 -12.01
CA GLY A 531 22.34 23.53 -12.51
C GLY A 531 21.02 24.29 -12.34
N SER A 532 19.93 23.64 -11.93
CA SER A 532 18.65 24.31 -11.67
C SER A 532 18.69 25.15 -10.39
N VAL A 533 17.86 26.19 -10.32
CA VAL A 533 17.78 27.10 -9.17
C VAL A 533 16.32 27.27 -8.76
N ALA A 534 16.04 27.14 -7.46
CA ALA A 534 14.73 27.39 -6.87
C ALA A 534 14.83 28.47 -5.78
N ARG A 535 13.84 29.37 -5.74
CA ARG A 535 13.64 30.35 -4.66
C ARG A 535 12.31 30.05 -3.98
N MET A 536 12.32 29.93 -2.66
CA MET A 536 11.13 29.54 -1.89
C MET A 536 11.03 30.31 -0.57
N PRO A 537 9.83 30.42 0.02
CA PRO A 537 9.67 30.92 1.37
C PRO A 537 10.48 30.09 2.37
N PHE A 538 11.07 30.76 3.36
CA PHE A 538 11.78 30.12 4.46
C PHE A 538 11.64 30.93 5.74
N PHE A 539 11.45 30.26 6.86
CA PHE A 539 11.49 30.85 8.20
C PHE A 539 11.53 29.73 9.25
N TYR A 540 11.93 30.07 10.46
CA TYR A 540 11.75 29.19 11.60
C TYR A 540 10.35 29.38 12.19
N THR A 541 9.62 28.28 12.43
CA THR A 541 8.27 28.35 13.01
C THR A 541 8.30 28.38 14.54
N MET A 542 9.42 28.00 15.16
CA MET A 542 9.64 28.05 16.61
C MET A 542 10.85 28.91 17.01
N ALA A 543 10.77 29.49 18.21
CA ALA A 543 11.79 30.40 18.75
C ALA A 543 13.18 29.75 18.94
N ASN A 544 13.19 28.49 19.32
CA ASN A 544 14.39 27.67 19.48
C ASN A 544 14.97 27.17 18.14
N LYS A 545 14.36 27.52 17.01
CA LYS A 545 14.75 27.10 15.66
C LYS A 545 14.74 25.57 15.44
N SER A 546 14.01 24.82 16.26
CA SER A 546 13.87 23.37 16.08
C SER A 546 12.96 22.99 14.91
N THR A 547 12.32 23.95 14.25
CA THR A 547 11.43 23.72 13.11
C THR A 547 11.61 24.80 12.06
N ILE A 548 11.49 24.42 10.79
CA ILE A 548 11.59 25.31 9.63
C ILE A 548 10.37 25.17 8.74
N TRP A 549 10.04 26.22 7.99
CA TRP A 549 9.14 26.15 6.85
C TRP A 549 9.94 25.91 5.58
N PHE A 550 9.64 24.81 4.89
CA PHE A 550 10.36 24.38 3.70
C PHE A 550 9.38 23.70 2.72
N GLU A 551 9.38 24.16 1.46
CA GLU A 551 8.48 23.67 0.40
C GLU A 551 7.00 23.56 0.80
N GLY A 552 6.52 24.52 1.59
CA GLY A 552 5.11 24.62 1.97
C GLY A 552 4.70 23.79 3.18
N ASN A 553 5.64 23.21 3.92
CA ASN A 553 5.38 22.42 5.12
C ASN A 553 6.28 22.86 6.26
N GLN A 554 5.81 22.69 7.50
CA GLN A 554 6.67 22.67 8.66
C GLN A 554 7.49 21.36 8.70
N LEU A 555 8.80 21.49 8.91
CA LEU A 555 9.71 20.39 9.17
C LEU A 555 10.34 20.54 10.55
N ALA A 556 10.38 19.45 11.31
CA ALA A 556 11.02 19.39 12.63
C ALA A 556 12.46 18.89 12.53
N PHE A 557 13.33 19.42 13.37
CA PHE A 557 14.69 18.95 13.54
C PHE A 557 14.67 17.49 14.03
N ASP A 558 15.41 16.66 13.32
CA ASP A 558 15.58 15.24 13.55
C ASP A 558 17.07 15.03 13.83
N ASP A 559 17.40 14.64 15.07
CA ASP A 559 18.79 14.40 15.47
C ASP A 559 19.33 13.05 14.94
N GLY A 560 18.52 12.32 14.17
CA GLY A 560 18.87 11.06 13.53
C GLY A 560 19.03 9.90 14.52
N LYS A 561 18.57 10.06 15.78
CA LYS A 561 18.51 8.99 16.76
C LYS A 561 17.14 8.33 16.75
N ASP A 562 16.89 7.55 15.69
CA ASP A 562 15.82 6.54 15.67
C ASP A 562 16.43 5.14 15.59
#